data_AF-B8LU09-F1
#
_entry.id   AF-B8LU09-F1
#
_cell.length_a   1.000
_cell.length_b   1.000
_cell.length_c   1.000
_cell.angle_alpha   90.00
_cell.angle_beta   90.00
_cell.angle_gamma   90.00
#
_symmetry.space_group_name_H-M   'P 1'
#
loop_
_entity.id
_entity.type
_entity.pdbx_description
1 polymer ?
#
loop_
_entity_poly.entity_id
_entity_poly.type
_entity_poly.pdbx_seq_one_letter_code
_entity_poly.pdbx_strand_id
1 'polypeptide(L)'
;MRPPLTPRWFQLRRPVTSSILFHRIRHFHATRPAPLVAESVTLASDFLHGVHGVTGLPWAASIPLAAVCVRMVVAFPLLVWSRVTNRKMADIAPLLLCLRNHYQQAVKAQAMENKLYMRPREAERQLRAHLKERTALLYKEWGISRTLGFLPLLQLPVWLALMEGVRNIGQSMNLPGVEPALANGGAFWFPDLLAGDTTGILPLALTLSIMANVRLGFTTKTFAELSDYKTPEMTRHLFLKVVKEFLTFMSVYIGFTAYMTGMPAGMMLYWIASTNTATLQSKFLDFLFASKRLQILPQMHVRVLKPGEKPPPIKSLE
;
A
#
# COMPACT_ATOMS: atom_id res chain seq x y z
N MET A 1 -41.01 -9.66 -78.20
CA MET A 1 -41.57 -9.84 -76.84
C MET A 1 -40.87 -11.04 -76.20
N ARG A 2 -40.06 -10.83 -75.17
CA ARG A 2 -39.43 -11.89 -74.37
C ARG A 2 -39.96 -11.83 -72.93
N PRO A 3 -40.28 -12.97 -72.29
CA PRO A 3 -40.91 -13.04 -70.98
C PRO A 3 -39.91 -12.78 -69.82
N PRO A 4 -40.41 -12.51 -68.60
CA PRO A 4 -39.62 -11.92 -67.52
C PRO A 4 -38.78 -12.93 -66.72
N LEU A 5 -37.75 -12.38 -66.07
CA LEU A 5 -36.81 -13.03 -65.15
C LEU A 5 -37.53 -13.67 -63.96
N THR A 6 -37.35 -14.98 -63.76
CA THR A 6 -37.70 -15.65 -62.50
C THR A 6 -36.55 -15.51 -61.50
N PRO A 7 -36.82 -15.15 -60.23
CA PRO A 7 -35.75 -14.98 -59.25
C PRO A 7 -35.38 -16.31 -58.57
N ARG A 8 -34.08 -16.64 -58.59
CA ARG A 8 -33.46 -17.76 -57.86
C ARG A 8 -33.45 -17.48 -56.34
N TRP A 9 -34.50 -17.87 -55.62
CA TRP A 9 -34.51 -17.85 -54.15
C TRP A 9 -34.37 -19.24 -53.49
N PHE A 10 -34.24 -20.31 -54.28
CA PHE A 10 -34.04 -21.67 -53.76
C PHE A 10 -32.58 -22.10 -53.89
N GLN A 11 -31.69 -21.65 -52.99
CA GLN A 11 -30.40 -22.34 -52.73
C GLN A 11 -29.60 -21.81 -51.52
N LEU A 12 -30.25 -21.50 -50.39
CA LEU A 12 -29.53 -21.30 -49.12
C LEU A 12 -30.16 -22.13 -47.99
N ARG A 13 -30.20 -23.45 -48.15
CA ARG A 13 -30.23 -24.34 -46.98
C ARG A 13 -28.80 -24.50 -46.48
N ARG A 14 -28.43 -23.70 -45.47
CA ARG A 14 -27.22 -23.98 -44.68
C ARG A 14 -27.42 -25.32 -43.96
N PRO A 15 -26.46 -26.24 -43.97
CA PRO A 15 -26.53 -27.40 -43.08
C PRO A 15 -26.49 -26.89 -41.65
N VAL A 16 -27.49 -27.25 -40.85
CA VAL A 16 -27.46 -27.07 -39.40
C VAL A 16 -26.44 -28.07 -38.88
N THR A 17 -25.18 -27.65 -38.77
CA THR A 17 -24.18 -28.38 -37.99
C THR A 17 -24.66 -28.36 -36.55
N SER A 18 -25.09 -29.52 -36.04
CA SER A 18 -25.28 -29.73 -34.62
C SER A 18 -23.95 -29.47 -33.93
N SER A 19 -23.81 -28.29 -33.32
CA SER A 19 -22.72 -28.04 -32.39
C SER A 19 -22.97 -28.92 -31.17
N ILE A 20 -22.45 -30.15 -31.21
CA ILE A 20 -22.25 -30.95 -30.02
C ILE A 20 -21.39 -30.06 -29.12
N LEU A 21 -22.00 -29.50 -28.08
CA LEU A 21 -21.30 -28.83 -26.99
C LEU A 21 -20.46 -29.92 -26.32
N PHE A 22 -19.23 -30.11 -26.79
CA PHE A 22 -18.23 -30.78 -26.01
C PHE A 22 -18.09 -29.97 -24.74
N HIS A 23 -18.65 -30.51 -23.65
CA HIS A 23 -18.37 -30.04 -22.31
C HIS A 23 -16.86 -30.23 -22.12
N ARG A 24 -16.10 -29.17 -22.38
CA ARG A 24 -14.64 -29.17 -22.21
C ARG A 24 -14.40 -29.23 -20.70
N ILE A 25 -14.35 -30.44 -20.17
CA ILE A 25 -13.88 -30.71 -18.81
C ILE A 25 -12.46 -30.15 -18.76
N ARG A 26 -12.31 -29.01 -18.10
CA ARG A 26 -10.99 -28.46 -17.82
C ARG A 26 -10.42 -29.34 -16.72
N HIS A 27 -9.52 -30.26 -17.08
CA HIS A 27 -8.68 -30.92 -16.10
C HIS A 27 -7.83 -29.83 -15.44
N PHE A 28 -8.17 -29.49 -14.19
CA PHE A 28 -7.30 -28.71 -13.35
C PHE A 28 -6.10 -29.59 -13.03
N HIS A 29 -4.94 -29.29 -13.63
CA HIS A 29 -3.69 -29.90 -13.19
C HIS A 29 -3.45 -29.49 -11.74
N ALA A 30 -3.07 -30.46 -10.89
CA ALA A 30 -2.52 -30.12 -9.59
C ALA A 30 -1.38 -29.12 -9.80
N THR A 31 -1.50 -27.94 -9.20
CA THR A 31 -0.47 -26.91 -9.22
C THR A 31 0.84 -27.54 -8.77
N ARG A 32 1.94 -27.29 -9.49
CA ARG A 32 3.27 -27.74 -9.08
C ARG A 32 3.51 -27.33 -7.62
N PRO A 33 4.10 -28.20 -6.77
CA PRO A 33 4.45 -27.79 -5.41
C PRO A 33 5.30 -26.53 -5.51
N ALA A 34 4.94 -25.49 -4.75
CA ALA A 34 5.67 -24.23 -4.73
C ALA A 34 6.79 -24.34 -3.69
N PRO A 35 8.02 -24.74 -4.08
CA PRO A 35 9.08 -25.03 -3.11
C PRO A 35 9.38 -23.82 -2.22
N LEU A 36 9.38 -22.62 -2.80
CA LEU A 36 9.65 -21.37 -2.08
C LEU A 36 8.66 -21.10 -0.94
N VAL A 37 7.38 -21.47 -1.11
CA VAL A 37 6.39 -21.26 -0.04
C VAL A 37 6.66 -22.22 1.10
N ALA A 38 6.85 -23.51 0.79
CA ALA A 38 7.19 -24.51 1.80
C ALA A 38 8.49 -24.15 2.54
N GLU A 39 9.55 -23.78 1.81
CA GLU A 39 10.83 -23.35 2.38
C GLU A 39 10.69 -22.10 3.26
N SER A 40 9.86 -21.13 2.86
CA SER A 40 9.66 -19.92 3.65
C SER A 40 8.92 -20.20 4.97
N VAL A 41 7.98 -21.15 4.94
CA VAL A 41 7.24 -21.57 6.14
C VAL A 41 8.14 -22.38 7.06
N THR A 42 8.96 -23.30 6.54
CA THR A 42 9.93 -24.05 7.36
C THR A 42 10.95 -23.12 7.99
N LEU A 43 11.50 -22.16 7.23
CA LEU A 43 12.44 -21.16 7.77
C LEU A 43 11.79 -20.32 8.87
N ALA A 44 10.52 -19.93 8.70
CA ALA A 44 9.80 -19.20 9.72
C ALA A 44 9.58 -20.03 10.99
N SER A 45 9.26 -21.32 10.85
CA SER A 45 9.14 -22.25 11.98
C SER A 45 10.47 -22.45 12.70
N ASP A 46 11.56 -22.68 11.97
CA ASP A 46 12.90 -22.85 12.52
C ASP A 46 13.36 -21.59 13.27
N PHE A 47 13.07 -20.41 12.73
CA PHE A 47 13.34 -19.14 13.40
C PHE A 47 12.58 -19.02 14.74
N LEU A 48 11.29 -19.37 14.77
CA LEU A 48 10.48 -19.35 15.99
C LEU A 48 11.02 -20.33 17.04
N HIS A 49 11.41 -21.54 16.64
CA HIS A 49 12.09 -22.51 17.51
C HIS A 49 13.44 -21.98 18.01
N GLY A 50 14.21 -21.30 17.16
CA GLY A 50 15.47 -20.67 17.53
C GLY A 50 15.29 -19.56 18.58
N VAL A 51 14.30 -18.68 18.40
CA VAL A 51 13.96 -17.64 19.39
C VAL A 51 13.56 -18.27 20.72
N HIS A 52 12.69 -19.28 20.70
CA HIS A 52 12.27 -19.98 21.92
C HIS A 52 13.45 -20.68 22.61
N GLY A 53 14.28 -21.41 21.86
CA GLY A 53 15.42 -22.17 22.40
C GLY A 53 16.52 -21.29 22.97
N VAL A 54 16.82 -20.13 22.35
CA VAL A 54 17.84 -19.20 22.85
C VAL A 54 17.35 -18.41 24.07
N THR A 55 16.08 -18.01 24.08
CA THR A 55 15.56 -17.15 25.16
C THR A 55 15.05 -17.94 26.36
N GLY A 56 14.66 -19.20 26.17
CA GLY A 56 14.03 -20.03 27.19
C GLY A 56 12.66 -19.53 27.65
N LEU A 57 12.06 -18.56 26.94
CA LEU A 57 10.78 -17.95 27.31
C LEU A 57 9.61 -18.87 26.94
N PRO A 58 8.48 -18.82 27.67
CA PRO A 58 7.26 -19.50 27.25
C PRO A 58 6.84 -19.11 25.83
N TRP A 59 6.12 -20.00 25.15
CA TRP A 59 5.67 -19.76 23.77
C TRP A 59 4.81 -18.50 23.64
N ALA A 60 3.97 -18.20 24.64
CA ALA A 60 3.19 -16.97 24.71
C ALA A 60 4.02 -15.67 24.65
N ALA A 61 5.29 -15.71 25.07
CA ALA A 61 6.21 -14.57 25.00
C ALA A 61 7.19 -14.67 23.81
N SER A 62 7.62 -15.89 23.46
CA SER A 62 8.53 -16.15 22.34
C SER A 62 7.93 -15.73 21.00
N ILE A 63 6.64 -15.98 20.78
CA ILE A 63 5.93 -15.63 19.54
C ILE A 63 5.87 -14.09 19.33
N PRO A 64 5.40 -13.27 20.30
CA PRO A 64 5.50 -11.82 20.22
C PRO A 64 6.93 -11.31 20.02
N LEU A 65 7.91 -11.89 20.72
CA LEU A 65 9.30 -11.49 20.60
C LEU A 65 9.85 -11.70 19.18
N ALA A 66 9.56 -12.85 18.58
CA ALA A 66 9.90 -13.14 17.19
C ALA A 66 9.28 -12.10 16.23
N ALA A 67 8.02 -11.70 16.45
CA ALA A 67 7.36 -10.66 15.68
C ALA A 67 8.09 -9.30 15.76
N VAL A 68 8.53 -8.93 16.96
CA VAL A 68 9.31 -7.71 17.22
C VAL A 68 10.66 -7.79 16.52
N CYS A 69 11.41 -8.89 16.69
CA CYS A 69 12.72 -9.07 16.07
C CYS A 69 12.65 -8.93 14.54
N VAL A 70 11.72 -9.61 13.89
CA VAL A 70 11.55 -9.55 12.43
C VAL A 70 11.15 -8.14 11.98
N ARG A 71 10.28 -7.46 12.75
CA ARG A 71 9.94 -6.06 12.47
C ARG A 71 11.13 -5.12 12.59
N MET A 72 12.01 -5.34 13.55
CA MET A 72 13.18 -4.47 13.75
C MET A 72 14.25 -4.71 12.70
N VAL A 73 14.47 -5.96 12.29
CA VAL A 73 15.51 -6.32 11.30
C VAL A 73 15.05 -6.07 9.87
N VAL A 74 13.81 -6.43 9.53
CA VAL A 74 13.30 -6.39 8.16
C VAL A 74 12.43 -5.17 7.91
N ALA A 75 11.38 -4.98 8.70
CA ALA A 75 10.37 -3.94 8.41
C ALA A 75 10.90 -2.52 8.69
N PHE A 76 11.66 -2.33 9.77
CA PHE A 76 12.10 -1.02 10.22
C PHE A 76 13.03 -0.31 9.23
N PRO A 77 14.09 -0.94 8.67
CA PRO A 77 14.91 -0.30 7.65
C PRO A 77 14.11 0.09 6.40
N LEU A 78 13.20 -0.79 5.96
CA LEU A 78 12.31 -0.52 4.82
C LEU A 78 11.39 0.66 5.09
N LEU A 79 10.86 0.76 6.31
CA LEU A 79 10.02 1.87 6.73
C LEU A 79 10.82 3.17 6.77
N VAL A 80 12.01 3.19 7.37
CA VAL A 80 12.91 4.37 7.39
C VAL A 80 13.19 4.85 5.98
N TRP A 81 13.60 3.94 5.09
CA TRP A 81 13.88 4.26 3.69
C TRP A 81 12.65 4.87 2.98
N SER A 82 11.46 4.30 3.21
CA SER A 82 10.20 4.83 2.67
C SER A 82 9.87 6.23 3.21
N ARG A 83 10.06 6.47 4.52
CA ARG A 83 9.84 7.78 5.14
C ARG A 83 10.78 8.83 4.57
N VAL A 84 12.07 8.52 4.44
CA VAL A 84 13.07 9.41 3.84
C VAL A 84 12.68 9.75 2.40
N THR A 85 12.31 8.75 1.60
CA THR A 85 11.92 8.95 0.20
C THR A 85 10.64 9.79 0.09
N ASN A 86 9.63 9.52 0.91
CA ASN A 86 8.39 10.31 0.96
C ASN A 86 8.63 11.75 1.38
N ARG A 87 9.61 11.98 2.27
CA ARG A 87 10.01 13.32 2.68
C ARG A 87 10.67 14.09 1.54
N LYS A 88 11.62 13.48 0.83
CA LYS A 88 12.20 14.06 -0.40
C LYS A 88 11.12 14.41 -1.43
N MET A 89 10.13 13.53 -1.61
CA MET A 89 8.99 13.79 -2.49
C MET A 89 8.14 14.99 -2.03
N ALA A 90 7.91 15.13 -0.72
CA ALA A 90 7.18 16.26 -0.16
C ALA A 90 7.94 17.58 -0.33
N ASP A 91 9.26 17.55 -0.19
CA ASP A 91 10.15 18.71 -0.36
C ASP A 91 10.22 19.18 -1.82
N ILE A 92 10.17 18.26 -2.79
CA ILE A 92 10.18 18.57 -4.23
C ILE A 92 8.79 18.95 -4.78
N ALA A 93 7.71 18.54 -4.11
CA ALA A 93 6.33 18.85 -4.53
C ALA A 93 6.10 20.31 -4.96
N PRO A 94 6.55 21.35 -4.22
CA PRO A 94 6.41 22.74 -4.65
C PRO A 94 7.19 23.07 -5.94
N LEU A 95 8.39 22.52 -6.11
CA LEU A 95 9.21 22.74 -7.32
C LEU A 95 8.51 22.16 -8.55
N LEU A 96 7.88 20.98 -8.42
CA LEU A 96 7.09 20.37 -9.49
C LEU A 96 5.90 21.25 -9.89
N LEU A 97 5.27 21.91 -8.92
CA LEU A 97 4.16 22.84 -9.18
C LEU A 97 4.63 24.08 -9.95
N CYS A 98 5.75 24.68 -9.53
CA CYS A 98 6.36 25.81 -10.24
C CYS A 98 6.75 25.43 -11.66
N LEU A 99 7.39 24.27 -11.84
CA LEU A 99 7.79 23.73 -13.14
C LEU A 99 6.58 23.56 -14.07
N ARG A 100 5.49 22.98 -13.57
CA ARG A 100 4.22 22.84 -14.30
C ARG A 100 3.71 24.19 -14.79
N ASN A 101 3.65 25.18 -13.90
CA ASN A 101 3.14 26.50 -14.23
C ASN A 101 4.03 27.21 -15.27
N HIS A 102 5.35 27.10 -15.14
CA HIS A 102 6.31 27.68 -16.10
C HIS A 102 6.15 27.10 -17.51
N TYR A 103 6.18 25.78 -17.66
CA TYR A 103 6.00 25.15 -18.98
C TYR A 103 4.60 25.38 -19.55
N GLN A 104 3.57 25.45 -18.71
CA GLN A 104 2.23 25.78 -19.15
C GLN A 104 2.15 27.21 -19.72
N GLN A 105 2.88 28.17 -19.15
CA GLN A 105 3.00 29.52 -19.70
C GLN A 105 3.80 29.54 -21.01
N ALA A 106 4.90 28.78 -21.09
CA ALA A 106 5.72 28.70 -22.30
C ALA A 106 4.94 28.14 -23.50
N VAL A 107 4.19 27.04 -23.32
CA VAL A 107 3.35 26.46 -24.38
C VAL A 107 2.26 27.43 -24.83
N LYS A 108 1.65 28.18 -23.89
CA LYS A 108 0.66 29.21 -24.21
C LYS A 108 1.27 30.37 -25.00
N ALA A 109 2.47 30.82 -24.62
CA ALA A 109 3.19 31.89 -25.30
C ALA A 109 3.56 31.48 -26.74
N GLN A 110 4.08 30.27 -26.93
CA GLN A 110 4.41 29.73 -28.26
C GLN A 110 3.18 29.61 -29.17
N ALA A 111 2.03 29.20 -28.61
CA ALA A 111 0.78 29.16 -29.37
C ALA A 111 0.34 30.56 -29.83
N MET A 112 0.51 31.57 -28.96
CA MET A 112 0.16 32.96 -29.26
C MET A 112 1.08 33.57 -30.32
N GLU A 113 2.38 33.34 -30.20
CA GLU A 113 3.41 33.84 -31.13
C GLU A 113 3.25 33.27 -32.53
N ASN A 114 3.05 31.96 -32.64
CA ASN A 114 2.87 31.28 -33.93
C ASN A 114 1.53 31.64 -34.61
N LYS A 115 0.66 32.43 -33.96
CA LYS A 115 -0.72 32.73 -34.38
C LYS A 115 -1.54 31.48 -34.74
N LEU A 116 -1.08 30.31 -34.31
CA LEU A 116 -1.71 29.03 -34.59
C LEU A 116 -2.65 28.69 -33.44
N TYR A 117 -3.89 28.37 -33.77
CA TYR A 117 -4.78 27.72 -32.83
C TYR A 117 -4.29 26.29 -32.59
N MET A 118 -3.45 26.10 -31.57
CA MET A 118 -3.02 24.76 -31.16
C MET A 118 -4.22 24.02 -30.56
N ARG A 119 -4.49 22.81 -31.05
CA ARG A 119 -5.56 21.98 -30.47
C ARG A 119 -5.24 21.72 -28.98
N PRO A 120 -6.23 21.79 -28.08
CA PRO A 120 -6.02 21.58 -26.64
C PRO A 120 -5.27 20.29 -26.30
N ARG A 121 -5.54 19.20 -27.03
CA ARG A 121 -4.87 17.91 -26.86
C ARG A 121 -3.39 17.92 -27.23
N GLU A 122 -3.01 18.68 -28.26
CA GLU A 122 -1.62 18.77 -28.72
C GLU A 122 -0.79 19.61 -27.75
N ALA A 123 -1.34 20.72 -27.26
CA ALA A 123 -0.74 21.55 -26.22
C ALA A 123 -0.53 20.75 -24.92
N GLU A 124 -1.51 19.96 -24.49
CA GLU A 124 -1.35 19.06 -23.34
C GLU A 124 -0.28 17.99 -23.55
N ARG A 125 -0.19 17.43 -24.76
CA ARG A 125 0.81 16.40 -25.08
C ARG A 125 2.22 16.96 -24.99
N GLN A 126 2.45 18.16 -25.54
CA GLN A 126 3.74 18.86 -25.43
C GLN A 126 4.08 19.21 -23.98
N LEU A 127 3.12 19.77 -23.24
CA LEU A 127 3.30 20.06 -21.81
C LEU A 127 3.70 18.80 -21.02
N ARG A 128 3.00 17.68 -21.24
CA ARG A 128 3.32 16.40 -20.58
C ARG A 128 4.69 15.87 -20.97
N ALA A 129 5.11 16.02 -22.24
CA ALA A 129 6.42 15.58 -22.70
C ALA A 129 7.55 16.36 -21.98
N HIS A 130 7.47 17.70 -21.97
CA HIS A 130 8.45 18.54 -21.27
C HIS A 130 8.49 18.27 -19.77
N LEU A 131 7.32 18.12 -19.13
CA LEU A 131 7.27 17.80 -17.71
C LEU A 131 7.84 16.41 -17.41
N LYS A 132 7.56 15.40 -18.22
CA LYS A 132 8.06 14.03 -18.00
C LYS A 132 9.60 13.99 -17.96
N GLU A 133 10.25 14.65 -18.90
CA GLU A 133 11.71 14.69 -18.97
C GLU A 133 12.32 15.42 -17.77
N ARG A 134 11.85 16.65 -17.51
CA ARG A 134 12.40 17.48 -16.42
C ARG A 134 12.12 16.91 -15.03
N THR A 135 10.95 16.30 -14.82
CA THR A 135 10.64 15.63 -13.55
C THR A 135 11.48 14.38 -13.34
N ALA A 136 11.82 13.64 -14.41
CA ALA A 136 12.71 12.48 -14.31
C ALA A 136 14.14 12.88 -13.93
N LEU A 137 14.67 13.98 -14.49
CA LEU A 137 15.97 14.52 -14.12
C LEU A 137 15.98 14.97 -12.65
N LEU A 138 14.95 15.70 -12.22
CA LEU A 138 14.84 16.17 -10.84
C LEU A 138 14.79 15.01 -9.84
N TYR A 139 14.04 13.95 -10.15
CA TYR A 139 14.03 12.74 -9.32
C TYR A 139 15.39 12.04 -9.29
N LYS A 140 16.13 12.02 -10.40
CA LYS A 140 17.49 11.47 -10.44
C LYS A 140 18.45 12.31 -9.59
N GLU A 141 18.40 13.63 -9.70
CA GLU A 141 19.23 14.57 -8.91
C GLU A 141 19.00 14.43 -7.41
N TRP A 142 17.75 14.27 -6.98
CA TRP A 142 17.40 14.10 -5.57
C TRP A 142 17.55 12.65 -5.06
N GLY A 143 17.97 11.73 -5.93
CA GLY A 143 18.14 10.31 -5.62
C GLY A 143 16.84 9.65 -5.19
N ILE A 144 15.74 9.97 -5.88
CA ILE A 144 14.42 9.37 -5.63
C ILE A 144 14.14 8.29 -6.67
N SER A 145 14.16 7.04 -6.22
CA SER A 145 13.78 5.89 -7.04
C SER A 145 12.26 5.71 -7.07
N ARG A 146 11.63 5.93 -8.23
CA ARG A 146 10.18 5.74 -8.40
C ARG A 146 9.74 4.28 -8.27
N THR A 147 10.55 3.34 -8.78
CA THR A 147 10.24 1.91 -8.76
C THR A 147 10.29 1.34 -7.36
N LEU A 148 11.19 1.79 -6.50
CA LEU A 148 11.29 1.25 -5.14
C LEU A 148 10.17 1.77 -4.19
N GLY A 149 9.26 2.63 -4.65
CA GLY A 149 8.18 3.14 -3.79
C GLY A 149 7.25 2.08 -3.19
N PHE A 150 7.18 0.89 -3.79
CA PHE A 150 6.42 -0.25 -3.28
C PHE A 150 7.20 -1.13 -2.29
N LEU A 151 8.48 -0.85 -2.03
CA LEU A 151 9.36 -1.70 -1.23
C LEU A 151 8.82 -2.06 0.18
N PRO A 152 8.11 -1.16 0.90
CA PRO A 152 7.48 -1.53 2.18
C PRO A 152 6.45 -2.66 2.08
N LEU A 153 5.87 -2.91 0.90
CA LEU A 153 4.92 -4.01 0.69
C LEU A 153 5.60 -5.39 0.71
N LEU A 154 6.93 -5.44 0.57
CA LEU A 154 7.71 -6.68 0.67
C LEU A 154 7.64 -7.32 2.07
N GLN A 155 7.21 -6.56 3.09
CA GLN A 155 6.95 -7.10 4.43
C GLN A 155 5.76 -8.08 4.47
N LEU A 156 4.81 -7.97 3.54
CA LEU A 156 3.60 -8.81 3.54
C LEU A 156 3.91 -10.32 3.38
N PRO A 157 4.73 -10.74 2.39
CA PRO A 157 5.19 -12.14 2.30
C PRO A 157 5.88 -12.65 3.57
N VAL A 158 6.76 -11.85 4.18
CA VAL A 158 7.47 -12.24 5.41
C VAL A 158 6.50 -12.41 6.57
N TRP A 159 5.54 -11.50 6.70
CA TRP A 159 4.50 -11.59 7.72
C TRP A 159 3.61 -12.82 7.52
N LEU A 160 3.24 -13.15 6.28
CA LEU A 160 2.48 -14.36 5.93
C LEU A 160 3.27 -15.64 6.22
N ALA A 161 4.56 -15.69 5.87
CA ALA A 161 5.40 -16.85 6.14
C ALA A 161 5.49 -17.15 7.64
N LEU A 162 5.59 -16.12 8.49
CA LEU A 162 5.56 -16.26 9.95
C LEU A 162 4.19 -16.65 10.50
N MET A 163 3.09 -16.14 9.94
CA MET A 163 1.74 -16.60 10.28
C MET A 163 1.57 -18.09 10.04
N GLU A 164 1.95 -18.54 8.84
CA GLU A 164 1.90 -19.95 8.47
C GLU A 164 2.94 -20.77 9.23
N GLY A 165 4.09 -20.19 9.60
CA GLY A 165 5.07 -20.83 10.49
C GLY A 165 4.49 -21.12 11.88
N VAL A 166 3.85 -20.13 12.52
CA VAL A 166 3.15 -20.33 13.80
C VAL A 166 2.05 -21.40 13.67
N ARG A 167 1.28 -21.36 12.58
CA ARG A 167 0.27 -22.39 12.30
C ARG A 167 0.89 -23.78 12.12
N ASN A 168 1.99 -23.86 11.38
CA ASN A 168 2.68 -25.12 11.09
C ASN A 168 3.26 -25.74 12.37
N ILE A 169 3.93 -24.97 13.23
CA ILE A 169 4.42 -25.47 14.54
C ILE A 169 3.26 -26.07 15.35
N GLY A 170 2.07 -25.46 15.28
CA GLY A 170 0.89 -25.96 15.98
C GLY A 170 0.21 -27.18 15.34
N GLN A 171 0.47 -27.45 14.06
CA GLN A 171 -0.09 -28.58 13.31
C GLN A 171 0.93 -29.70 13.06
N SER A 172 2.21 -29.44 13.29
CA SER A 172 3.29 -30.37 12.99
C SER A 172 3.29 -31.51 14.01
N MET A 173 2.45 -32.52 13.74
CA MET A 173 2.50 -33.83 14.40
C MET A 173 3.85 -34.56 14.22
N ASN A 174 4.73 -34.04 13.37
CA ASN A 174 5.99 -34.68 12.98
C ASN A 174 7.15 -34.44 13.97
N LEU A 175 6.98 -33.58 15.00
CA LEU A 175 7.99 -33.35 16.03
C LEU A 175 7.44 -33.73 17.41
N PRO A 176 7.89 -34.86 18.01
CA PRO A 176 7.42 -35.28 19.32
C PRO A 176 7.75 -34.22 20.38
N GLY A 177 6.73 -33.77 21.13
CA GLY A 177 6.87 -32.83 22.26
C GLY A 177 6.60 -31.35 21.96
N VAL A 178 6.47 -30.95 20.68
CA VAL A 178 6.16 -29.55 20.30
C VAL A 178 4.68 -29.21 20.52
N GLU A 179 3.78 -30.10 20.11
CA GLU A 179 2.33 -29.92 20.27
C GLU A 179 1.93 -29.75 21.75
N PRO A 180 2.42 -30.58 22.71
CA PRO A 180 2.15 -30.36 24.13
C PRO A 180 2.75 -29.06 24.69
N ALA A 181 3.90 -28.61 24.16
CA ALA A 181 4.55 -27.38 24.63
C ALA A 181 3.80 -26.13 24.17
N LEU A 182 3.17 -26.14 22.99
CA LEU A 182 2.31 -25.03 22.52
C LEU A 182 0.94 -25.06 23.21
N ALA A 183 0.37 -26.25 23.38
CA ALA A 183 -0.93 -26.42 24.04
C ALA A 183 -0.91 -26.06 25.54
N ASN A 184 0.25 -26.18 26.20
CA ASN A 184 0.44 -25.77 27.60
C ASN A 184 1.26 -24.49 27.75
N GLY A 185 1.73 -23.90 26.64
CA GLY A 185 2.64 -22.77 26.61
C GLY A 185 1.96 -21.40 26.53
N GLY A 186 0.63 -21.37 26.69
CA GLY A 186 -0.17 -20.15 26.73
C GLY A 186 -0.01 -19.36 28.03
N ALA A 187 -0.84 -18.33 28.19
CA ALA A 187 -0.78 -17.43 29.34
C ALA A 187 -2.16 -16.86 29.68
N PHE A 188 -2.29 -16.38 30.92
CA PHE A 188 -3.50 -15.70 31.41
C PHE A 188 -4.77 -16.54 31.20
N TRP A 189 -5.75 -16.05 30.42
CA TRP A 189 -7.03 -16.71 30.15
C TRP A 189 -7.01 -17.60 28.90
N PHE A 190 -5.87 -17.69 28.20
CA PHE A 190 -5.67 -18.56 27.02
C PHE A 190 -4.51 -19.53 27.28
N PRO A 191 -4.75 -20.64 28.01
CA PRO A 191 -3.69 -21.60 28.33
C PRO A 191 -3.18 -22.36 27.11
N ASP A 192 -4.05 -22.57 26.11
CA ASP A 192 -3.75 -23.27 24.87
C ASP A 192 -3.58 -22.28 23.71
N LEU A 193 -2.41 -22.29 23.09
CA LEU A 193 -2.09 -21.43 21.93
C LEU A 193 -2.63 -21.97 20.61
N LEU A 194 -3.02 -23.25 20.56
CA LEU A 194 -3.57 -23.93 19.39
C LEU A 194 -5.09 -23.76 19.30
N ALA A 195 -5.75 -23.64 20.46
CA ALA A 195 -7.17 -23.37 20.53
C ALA A 195 -7.51 -21.89 20.26
N GLY A 196 -8.75 -21.67 19.83
CA GLY A 196 -9.32 -20.32 19.76
C GLY A 196 -9.68 -19.79 21.15
N ASP A 197 -9.61 -18.47 21.32
CA ASP A 197 -10.02 -17.82 22.56
C ASP A 197 -11.54 -17.80 22.71
N THR A 198 -12.05 -18.58 23.66
CA THR A 198 -13.49 -18.68 23.97
C THR A 198 -14.05 -17.42 24.63
N THR A 199 -13.19 -16.59 25.25
CA THR A 199 -13.63 -15.36 25.92
C THR A 199 -13.89 -14.21 24.94
N GLY A 200 -13.36 -14.30 23.72
CA GLY A 200 -13.43 -13.24 22.71
C GLY A 200 -12.51 -12.03 22.98
N ILE A 201 -11.70 -12.07 24.04
CA ILE A 201 -10.82 -10.95 24.41
C ILE A 201 -9.67 -10.80 23.40
N LEU A 202 -9.03 -11.89 22.98
CA LEU A 202 -7.96 -11.86 21.97
C LEU A 202 -8.44 -11.42 20.58
N PRO A 203 -9.56 -11.92 20.04
CA PRO A 203 -10.15 -11.39 18.79
C PRO A 203 -10.48 -9.90 18.87
N LEU A 204 -10.96 -9.42 20.03
CA LEU A 204 -11.22 -8.00 20.25
C LEU A 204 -9.91 -7.20 20.30
N ALA A 205 -8.90 -7.66 21.04
CA ALA A 205 -7.59 -7.03 21.10
C ALA A 205 -6.91 -6.97 19.73
N LEU A 206 -7.06 -8.02 18.92
CA LEU A 206 -6.62 -8.08 17.53
C LEU A 206 -7.30 -7.00 16.68
N THR A 207 -8.63 -6.90 16.79
CA THR A 207 -9.41 -5.87 16.09
C THR A 207 -8.92 -4.48 16.42
N LEU A 208 -8.77 -4.18 17.71
CA LEU A 208 -8.32 -2.87 18.18
C LEU A 208 -6.89 -2.56 17.72
N SER A 209 -6.00 -3.56 17.73
CA SER A 209 -4.61 -3.41 17.29
C SER A 209 -4.50 -3.10 15.79
N ILE A 210 -5.22 -3.84 14.95
CA ILE A 210 -5.26 -3.59 13.49
C ILE A 210 -5.92 -2.24 13.21
N MET A 211 -7.03 -1.94 13.86
CA MET A 211 -7.75 -0.68 13.68
C MET A 211 -6.89 0.52 14.07
N ALA A 212 -6.19 0.45 15.21
CA ALA A 212 -5.24 1.48 15.63
C ALA A 212 -4.11 1.63 14.59
N ASN A 213 -3.53 0.53 14.10
CA ASN A 213 -2.49 0.57 13.09
C ASN A 213 -2.95 1.26 11.79
N VAL A 214 -4.15 0.95 11.29
CA VAL A 214 -4.71 1.57 10.09
C VAL A 214 -5.04 3.05 10.32
N ARG A 215 -5.71 3.36 11.44
CA ARG A 215 -6.18 4.73 11.74
C ARG A 215 -5.01 5.68 11.98
N LEU A 216 -3.98 5.23 12.69
CA LEU A 216 -2.80 6.00 13.04
C LEU A 216 -1.71 5.99 11.96
N GLY A 217 -1.60 4.92 11.16
CA GLY A 217 -0.58 4.78 10.12
C GLY A 217 -0.92 5.50 8.81
N PHE A 218 -2.21 5.57 8.44
CA PHE A 218 -2.65 6.24 7.22
C PHE A 218 -3.27 7.62 7.52
N THR A 219 -2.51 8.69 7.28
CA THR A 219 -3.07 10.05 7.35
C THR A 219 -3.80 10.39 6.05
N THR A 220 -5.09 10.67 6.15
CA THR A 220 -5.96 11.04 5.01
C THR A 220 -6.62 12.37 5.30
N LYS A 221 -6.84 13.18 4.26
CA LYS A 221 -7.50 14.47 4.37
C LYS A 221 -9.02 14.32 4.60
N THR A 222 -9.62 15.32 5.24
CA THR A 222 -11.06 15.37 5.52
C THR A 222 -11.86 15.71 4.26
N PHE A 223 -13.15 15.33 4.17
CA PHE A 223 -13.96 15.60 2.96
C PHE A 223 -14.01 17.10 2.61
N ALA A 224 -14.12 17.96 3.62
CA ALA A 224 -14.08 19.41 3.44
C ALA A 224 -12.73 19.91 2.90
N GLU A 225 -11.62 19.27 3.28
CA GLU A 225 -10.30 19.62 2.74
C GLU A 225 -10.09 19.06 1.32
N LEU A 226 -10.80 17.99 0.95
CA LEU A 226 -10.70 17.40 -0.40
C LEU A 226 -11.35 18.29 -1.46
N SER A 227 -12.39 19.06 -1.13
CA SER A 227 -13.07 19.93 -2.10
C SER A 227 -12.18 21.07 -2.63
N ASP A 228 -11.11 21.39 -1.91
CA ASP A 228 -10.15 22.43 -2.31
C ASP A 228 -9.15 21.95 -3.38
N TYR A 229 -9.08 20.64 -3.65
CA TYR A 229 -8.14 20.07 -4.61
C TYR A 229 -8.71 20.02 -6.03
N LYS A 230 -7.82 20.16 -7.02
CA LYS A 230 -8.18 19.90 -8.42
C LYS A 230 -8.61 18.44 -8.59
N THR A 231 -9.59 18.19 -9.46
CA THR A 231 -10.19 16.88 -9.75
C THR A 231 -9.23 15.69 -9.79
N PRO A 232 -8.08 15.71 -10.49
CA PRO A 232 -7.17 14.55 -10.51
C PRO A 232 -6.47 14.27 -9.16
N GLU A 233 -6.16 15.29 -8.38
CA GLU A 233 -5.54 15.13 -7.05
C GLU A 233 -6.59 14.74 -6.00
N MET A 234 -7.81 15.26 -6.14
CA MET A 234 -8.97 14.89 -5.32
C MET A 234 -9.28 13.40 -5.43
N THR A 235 -9.36 12.83 -6.64
CA THR A 235 -9.66 11.39 -6.84
C THR A 235 -8.65 10.48 -6.14
N ARG A 236 -7.37 10.84 -6.17
CA ARG A 236 -6.31 10.08 -5.47
C ARG A 236 -6.52 10.11 -3.96
N HIS A 237 -6.77 11.28 -3.38
CA HIS A 237 -7.01 11.41 -1.94
C HIS A 237 -8.30 10.72 -1.51
N LEU A 238 -9.34 10.76 -2.35
CA LEU A 238 -10.59 10.05 -2.13
C LEU A 238 -10.37 8.54 -2.13
N PHE A 239 -9.64 8.01 -3.12
CA PHE A 239 -9.29 6.60 -3.18
C PHE A 239 -8.56 6.14 -1.91
N LEU A 240 -7.54 6.87 -1.46
CA LEU A 240 -6.81 6.54 -0.23
C LEU A 240 -7.71 6.55 1.01
N LYS A 241 -8.69 7.46 1.07
CA LYS A 241 -9.67 7.50 2.15
C LYS A 241 -10.62 6.30 2.13
N VAL A 242 -11.14 5.95 0.95
CA VAL A 242 -11.99 4.77 0.78
C VAL A 242 -11.23 3.50 1.18
N VAL A 243 -9.97 3.37 0.77
CA VAL A 243 -9.10 2.25 1.19
C VAL A 243 -8.92 2.23 2.71
N LYS A 244 -8.69 3.38 3.36
CA LYS A 244 -8.56 3.46 4.81
C LYS A 244 -9.81 3.00 5.55
N GLU A 245 -10.99 3.49 5.14
CA GLU A 245 -12.26 3.09 5.77
C GLU A 245 -12.58 1.61 5.49
N PHE A 246 -12.30 1.13 4.29
CA PHE A 246 -12.41 -0.29 3.96
C PHE A 246 -11.52 -1.17 4.85
N LEU A 247 -10.24 -0.82 5.02
CA LEU A 247 -9.31 -1.55 5.88
C LEU A 247 -9.74 -1.49 7.36
N THR A 248 -10.32 -0.37 7.79
CA THR A 248 -10.88 -0.24 9.15
C THR A 248 -12.07 -1.17 9.32
N PHE A 249 -13.02 -1.19 8.39
CA PHE A 249 -14.15 -2.12 8.43
C PHE A 249 -13.66 -3.58 8.40
N MET A 250 -12.67 -3.89 7.57
CA MET A 250 -12.05 -5.21 7.51
C MET A 250 -11.39 -5.62 8.83
N SER A 251 -10.86 -4.69 9.63
CA SER A 251 -10.31 -5.03 10.95
C SER A 251 -11.38 -5.62 11.89
N VAL A 252 -12.61 -5.09 11.86
CA VAL A 252 -13.74 -5.61 12.64
C VAL A 252 -14.19 -6.96 12.10
N TYR A 253 -14.25 -7.10 10.77
CA TYR A 253 -14.57 -8.37 10.13
C TYR A 253 -13.54 -9.47 10.45
N ILE A 254 -12.24 -9.13 10.48
CA ILE A 254 -11.17 -10.07 10.84
C ILE A 254 -11.32 -10.54 12.29
N GLY A 255 -11.58 -9.63 13.24
CA GLY A 255 -11.83 -10.03 14.62
C GLY A 255 -13.06 -10.90 14.80
N PHE A 256 -14.16 -10.54 14.13
CA PHE A 256 -15.39 -11.32 14.15
C PHE A 256 -15.16 -12.74 13.59
N THR A 257 -14.50 -12.85 12.43
CA THR A 257 -14.20 -14.16 11.84
C THR A 257 -13.19 -14.96 12.65
N ALA A 258 -12.18 -14.32 13.24
CA ALA A 258 -11.24 -14.96 14.17
C ALA A 258 -11.97 -15.62 15.36
N TYR A 259 -12.96 -14.95 15.92
CA TYR A 259 -13.79 -15.51 16.99
C TYR A 259 -14.67 -16.67 16.48
N MET A 260 -15.41 -16.45 15.38
CA MET A 260 -16.37 -17.45 14.86
C MET A 260 -15.70 -18.73 14.35
N THR A 261 -14.48 -18.62 13.80
CA THR A 261 -13.73 -19.76 13.27
C THR A 261 -12.81 -20.42 14.29
N GLY A 262 -12.72 -19.88 15.51
CA GLY A 262 -11.80 -20.38 16.54
C GLY A 262 -10.34 -20.26 16.12
N MET A 263 -9.93 -19.11 15.57
CA MET A 263 -8.56 -18.89 15.12
C MET A 263 -7.57 -19.13 16.29
N PRO A 264 -6.52 -19.96 16.11
CA PRO A 264 -5.53 -20.25 17.14
C PRO A 264 -4.95 -19.00 17.83
N ALA A 265 -4.91 -19.03 19.16
CA ALA A 265 -4.45 -17.92 19.98
C ALA A 265 -3.00 -17.49 19.67
N GLY A 266 -2.10 -18.43 19.35
CA GLY A 266 -0.73 -18.13 18.95
C GLY A 266 -0.64 -17.22 17.72
N MET A 267 -1.50 -17.42 16.71
CA MET A 267 -1.54 -16.55 15.53
C MET A 267 -2.08 -15.16 15.88
N MET A 268 -3.10 -15.08 16.73
CA MET A 268 -3.63 -13.81 17.22
C MET A 268 -2.56 -13.00 17.97
N LEU A 269 -1.83 -13.65 18.88
CA LEU A 269 -0.73 -13.03 19.64
C LEU A 269 0.36 -12.49 18.71
N TYR A 270 0.78 -13.31 17.75
CA TYR A 270 1.74 -12.87 16.74
C TYR A 270 1.22 -11.64 15.99
N TRP A 271 -0.03 -11.65 15.51
CA TRP A 271 -0.62 -10.53 14.79
C TRP A 271 -0.71 -9.25 15.65
N ILE A 272 -1.16 -9.37 16.89
CA ILE A 272 -1.26 -8.26 17.84
C ILE A 272 0.12 -7.64 18.07
N ALA A 273 1.13 -8.43 18.42
CA ALA A 273 2.49 -7.93 18.65
C ALA A 273 3.08 -7.29 17.39
N SER A 274 2.91 -7.96 16.26
CA SER A 274 3.29 -7.52 14.91
C SER A 274 2.74 -6.14 14.57
N THR A 275 1.42 -5.95 14.70
CA THR A 275 0.73 -4.69 14.36
C THR A 275 1.04 -3.56 15.33
N ASN A 276 1.08 -3.85 16.63
CA ASN A 276 1.43 -2.85 17.64
C ASN A 276 2.88 -2.36 17.48
N THR A 277 3.81 -3.27 17.15
CA THR A 277 5.19 -2.89 16.82
C THR A 277 5.24 -1.98 15.59
N ALA A 278 4.47 -2.29 14.53
CA ALA A 278 4.41 -1.44 13.34
C ALA A 278 3.84 -0.04 13.66
N THR A 279 2.83 0.04 14.53
CA THR A 279 2.26 1.30 15.00
C THR A 279 3.29 2.12 15.77
N LEU A 280 4.00 1.47 16.71
CA LEU A 280 5.05 2.10 17.50
C LEU A 280 6.20 2.60 16.63
N GLN A 281 6.68 1.79 15.69
CA GLN A 281 7.69 2.18 14.70
C GLN A 281 7.25 3.41 13.90
N SER A 282 6.00 3.43 13.44
CA SER A 282 5.46 4.56 12.69
C SER A 282 5.44 5.83 13.52
N LYS A 283 4.99 5.76 14.78
CA LYS A 283 4.95 6.90 15.71
C LYS A 283 6.34 7.39 16.10
N PHE A 284 7.27 6.47 16.33
CA PHE A 284 8.66 6.79 16.60
C PHE A 284 9.31 7.55 15.44
N LEU A 285 9.06 7.12 14.20
CA LEU A 285 9.55 7.84 13.03
C LEU A 285 8.82 9.18 12.81
N ASP A 286 7.52 9.27 13.12
CA ASP A 286 6.82 10.57 13.07
C ASP A 286 7.45 11.58 14.03
N PHE A 287 7.83 11.11 15.23
CA PHE A 287 8.55 11.91 16.22
C PHE A 287 9.95 12.33 15.72
N LEU A 288 10.73 11.39 15.19
CA LEU A 288 12.09 11.69 14.68
C LEU A 288 12.08 12.62 13.46
N PHE A 289 11.09 12.48 12.57
CA PHE A 289 10.99 13.26 11.33
C PHE A 289 10.05 14.47 11.43
N ALA A 290 9.76 14.96 12.64
CA ALA A 290 8.85 16.10 12.88
C ALA A 290 9.35 17.47 12.32
N SER A 291 10.54 17.54 11.70
CA SER A 291 11.14 18.80 11.26
C SER A 291 10.34 19.50 10.14
N LYS A 292 10.39 20.85 10.13
CA LYS A 292 9.64 21.72 9.21
C LYS A 292 9.94 21.39 7.74
N ARG A 293 8.90 21.41 6.90
CA ARG A 293 8.97 21.19 5.44
C ARG A 293 9.53 22.44 4.76
N LEU A 294 10.15 22.26 3.59
CA LEU A 294 10.48 23.39 2.71
C LEU A 294 9.20 24.12 2.33
N GLN A 295 9.07 25.39 2.76
CA GLN A 295 7.94 26.23 2.41
C GLN A 295 8.17 26.84 1.04
N ILE A 296 7.11 27.00 0.26
CA ILE A 296 7.15 27.77 -0.99
C ILE A 296 7.52 29.20 -0.60
N LEU A 297 8.63 29.72 -1.14
CA LEU A 297 8.92 31.15 -1.01
C LEU A 297 7.72 31.92 -1.57
N PRO A 298 7.14 32.87 -0.81
CA PRO A 298 5.99 33.63 -1.29
C PRO A 298 6.36 34.28 -2.62
N GLN A 299 5.44 34.24 -3.59
CA GLN A 299 5.66 34.91 -4.88
C GLN A 299 5.89 36.40 -4.63
N MET A 300 7.14 36.85 -4.79
CA MET A 300 7.46 38.26 -4.83
C MET A 300 6.85 38.84 -6.11
N HIS A 301 5.79 39.62 -5.95
CA HIS A 301 5.21 40.39 -7.05
C HIS A 301 6.06 41.64 -7.22
N VAL A 302 7.02 41.58 -8.16
CA VAL A 302 7.79 42.77 -8.54
C VAL A 302 6.90 43.64 -9.42
N ARG A 303 6.30 44.67 -8.82
CA ARG A 303 5.57 45.69 -9.58
C ARG A 303 6.59 46.67 -10.17
N VAL A 304 6.63 46.77 -11.49
CA VAL A 304 7.36 47.84 -12.17
C VAL A 304 6.59 49.14 -11.94
N LEU A 305 7.24 50.16 -11.38
CA LEU A 305 6.65 51.47 -11.17
C LEU A 305 6.35 52.12 -12.51
N LYS A 306 5.19 52.78 -12.63
CA LYS A 306 4.89 53.58 -13.82
C LYS A 306 5.78 54.85 -13.83
N PRO A 307 6.09 55.43 -15.01
CA PRO A 307 6.84 56.68 -15.07
C PRO A 307 6.16 57.77 -14.23
N GLY A 308 6.84 58.28 -13.20
CA GLY A 308 6.33 59.29 -12.26
C GLY A 308 5.75 58.76 -10.94
N GLU A 309 5.66 57.44 -10.75
CA GLU A 309 5.16 56.84 -9.50
C GLU A 309 6.30 56.72 -8.47
N LYS A 310 6.11 57.28 -7.26
CA LYS A 310 7.11 57.21 -6.19
C LYS A 310 7.16 55.79 -5.61
N PRO A 311 8.35 55.22 -5.33
CA PRO A 311 8.46 53.91 -4.70
C PRO A 311 7.78 53.91 -3.33
N PRO A 312 7.14 52.79 -2.93
CA PRO A 312 6.58 52.67 -1.59
C PRO A 312 7.71 52.76 -0.54
N PRO A 313 7.42 53.31 0.66
CA PRO A 313 8.43 53.43 1.71
C PRO A 313 8.97 52.03 2.07
N ILE A 314 10.29 51.90 2.02
CA ILE A 314 10.99 50.67 2.41
C ILE A 314 10.75 50.53 3.92
N LYS A 315 9.91 49.56 4.33
CA LYS A 315 9.91 49.13 5.72
C LYS A 315 11.29 48.52 5.97
N SER A 316 12.11 49.17 6.78
CA SER A 316 13.32 48.57 7.34
C SER A 316 12.90 47.27 8.04
N LEU A 317 13.46 46.16 7.58
CA LEU A 317 13.34 44.89 8.25
C LEU A 317 14.19 44.96 9.52
N GLU A 318 13.57 45.32 10.64
CA GLU A 318 14.05 44.91 11.97
C GLU A 318 13.68 43.44 12.22
#